data_AF-A0A952P6D3-F1
#
_entry.id   AF-A0A952P6D3-F1
#
_cell.length_a   1.000
_cell.length_b   1.000
_cell.length_c   1.000
_cell.angle_alpha   90.00
_cell.angle_beta   90.00
_cell.angle_gamma   90.00
#
_symmetry.space_group_name_H-M   'P 1'
#
loop_
_entity.id
_entity.type
_entity.pdbx_description
1 polymer ?
#
loop_
_entity_poly.entity_id
_entity_poly.type
_entity_poly.pdbx_seq_one_letter_code
_entity_poly.pdbx_strand_id
1 'polypeptide(L)'
;MNLIGHQISESEKVNQLVTQLVTEVSRLNEQIPGVRPPQAEHEANGKKWIEKTGLLRGRPLHYPYIGTGAGRGPYVELEDGSVKLDLINGIGIHLFGHGHPRVMAAAVRGALSDIIVQGNLEPNREYGMVTEKLVQLAGRNSRLKHAWLATCGTMANENALKIARQKHSPARMI
;
A
#
# COMPACT_ATOMS: atom_id res chain seq x y z
N MET A 1 -34.35 -5.32 -5.12
CA MET A 1 -33.24 -6.31 -5.10
C MET A 1 -31.97 -5.60 -4.66
N ASN A 2 -31.13 -6.22 -3.83
CA ASN A 2 -29.86 -5.62 -3.40
C ASN A 2 -28.88 -5.58 -4.59
N LEU A 3 -28.07 -4.52 -4.73
CA LEU A 3 -27.10 -4.42 -5.83
C LEU A 3 -26.03 -5.52 -5.70
N ILE A 4 -25.57 -6.08 -6.82
CA ILE A 4 -24.60 -7.19 -6.80
C ILE A 4 -23.32 -6.81 -6.04
N GLY A 5 -22.80 -5.60 -6.26
CA GLY A 5 -21.64 -5.09 -5.52
C GLY A 5 -21.87 -5.02 -4.00
N HIS A 6 -23.10 -4.73 -3.56
CA HIS A 6 -23.45 -4.76 -2.13
C HIS A 6 -23.53 -6.19 -1.61
N GLN A 7 -24.11 -7.12 -2.38
CA GLN A 7 -24.14 -8.54 -2.00
C GLN A 7 -22.73 -9.11 -1.84
N ILE A 8 -21.78 -8.76 -2.71
CA ILE A 8 -20.37 -9.13 -2.57
C ILE A 8 -19.76 -8.50 -1.31
N SER A 9 -20.02 -7.22 -1.09
CA SER A 9 -19.51 -6.48 0.09
C SER A 9 -20.17 -6.89 1.42
N GLU A 10 -21.32 -7.54 1.39
CA GLU A 10 -22.05 -7.98 2.59
C GLU A 10 -21.95 -9.50 2.77
N SER A 11 -21.35 -10.21 1.82
CA SER A 11 -21.22 -11.67 1.84
C SER A 11 -20.43 -12.14 3.06
N GLU A 12 -21.12 -12.86 3.94
CA GLU A 12 -20.52 -13.47 5.12
C GLU A 12 -19.42 -14.46 4.73
N LYS A 13 -19.64 -15.26 3.68
CA LYS A 13 -18.65 -16.22 3.21
C LYS A 13 -17.37 -15.54 2.75
N VAL A 14 -17.47 -14.44 2.01
CA VAL A 14 -16.30 -13.66 1.59
C VAL A 14 -15.58 -13.07 2.80
N ASN A 15 -16.33 -12.49 3.76
CA ASN A 15 -15.75 -11.93 4.98
C ASN A 15 -14.98 -12.99 5.81
N GLN A 16 -15.54 -14.19 5.96
CA GLN A 16 -14.90 -15.31 6.65
C GLN A 16 -13.60 -15.73 5.95
N LEU A 17 -13.60 -15.87 4.62
CA LEU A 17 -12.41 -16.25 3.85
C LEU A 17 -11.29 -15.20 3.96
N VAL A 18 -11.62 -13.92 3.85
CA VAL A 18 -10.64 -12.84 4.06
C VAL A 18 -10.04 -12.90 5.46
N THR A 19 -10.88 -13.15 6.47
CA THR A 19 -10.42 -13.27 7.86
C THR A 19 -9.49 -14.47 8.04
N GLN A 20 -9.83 -15.62 7.46
CA GLN A 20 -9.00 -16.84 7.51
C GLN A 20 -7.63 -16.62 6.85
N LEU A 21 -7.59 -15.99 5.67
CA LEU A 21 -6.33 -15.65 4.99
C LEU A 21 -5.44 -14.76 5.85
N VAL A 22 -6.01 -13.68 6.39
CA VAL A 22 -5.29 -12.72 7.24
C VAL A 22 -4.79 -13.38 8.53
N THR A 23 -5.60 -14.25 9.12
CA THR A 23 -5.24 -14.98 10.35
C THR A 23 -4.06 -15.91 10.09
N GLU A 24 -4.09 -16.66 8.99
CA GLU A 24 -2.98 -17.57 8.66
C GLU A 24 -1.68 -16.83 8.38
N VAL A 25 -1.73 -15.73 7.60
CA VAL A 25 -0.55 -14.90 7.36
C VAL A 25 -0.02 -14.28 8.65
N SER A 26 -0.91 -13.82 9.54
CA SER A 26 -0.50 -13.27 10.84
C SER A 26 0.19 -14.33 11.71
N ARG A 27 -0.37 -15.54 11.79
CA ARG A 27 0.21 -16.69 12.49
C ARG A 27 1.59 -17.06 11.94
N LEU A 28 1.78 -17.02 10.62
CA LEU A 28 3.09 -17.27 10.02
C LEU A 28 4.09 -16.17 10.38
N ASN A 29 3.68 -14.90 10.32
CA ASN A 29 4.52 -13.75 10.67
C ASN A 29 4.93 -13.71 12.15
N GLU A 30 4.18 -14.35 13.06
CA GLU A 30 4.57 -14.49 14.48
C GLU A 30 5.93 -15.18 14.68
N GLN A 31 6.36 -15.98 13.70
CA GLN A 31 7.68 -16.63 13.69
C GLN A 31 8.86 -15.65 13.53
N ILE A 32 8.60 -14.35 13.30
CA ILE A 32 9.63 -13.30 13.21
C ILE A 32 9.83 -12.71 14.62
N PRO A 33 10.80 -13.18 15.43
CA PRO A 33 10.88 -12.81 16.86
C PRO A 33 11.40 -11.39 17.10
N GLY A 34 12.12 -10.83 16.13
CA GLY A 34 12.87 -9.58 16.23
C GLY A 34 14.10 -9.62 15.33
N VAL A 35 15.05 -8.70 15.54
CA VAL A 35 16.30 -8.65 14.75
C VAL A 35 17.06 -9.98 14.82
N ARG A 36 17.48 -10.49 13.67
CA ARG A 36 18.19 -11.76 13.52
C ARG A 36 19.31 -11.62 12.49
N PRO A 37 20.53 -12.16 12.72
CA PRO A 37 21.58 -12.20 11.70
C PRO A 37 21.20 -13.13 10.53
N PRO A 38 21.94 -13.07 9.40
CA PRO A 38 21.79 -14.03 8.31
C PRO A 38 21.96 -15.48 8.77
N GLN A 39 21.33 -16.40 8.02
CA GLN A 39 21.38 -17.83 8.27
C GLN A 39 22.18 -18.51 7.16
N ALA A 40 23.14 -19.36 7.53
CA ALA A 40 24.10 -19.96 6.60
C ALA A 40 23.42 -20.70 5.43
N GLU A 41 22.29 -21.35 5.70
CA GLU A 41 21.46 -22.06 4.71
C GLU A 41 20.79 -21.15 3.67
N HIS A 42 20.66 -19.85 3.95
CA HIS A 42 19.95 -18.87 3.11
C HIS A 42 20.87 -17.81 2.50
N GLU A 43 22.05 -17.56 3.08
CA GLU A 43 23.00 -16.53 2.62
C GLU A 43 23.31 -16.58 1.12
N ALA A 44 23.59 -17.78 0.59
CA ALA A 44 23.90 -17.96 -0.82
C ALA A 44 22.72 -17.57 -1.74
N ASN A 45 21.49 -17.89 -1.34
CA ASN A 45 20.28 -17.52 -2.07
C ASN A 45 20.00 -16.01 -1.98
N GLY A 46 20.12 -15.41 -0.78
CA GLY A 46 19.99 -13.97 -0.60
C GLY A 46 20.97 -13.19 -1.47
N LYS A 47 22.25 -13.59 -1.46
CA LYS A 47 23.28 -12.99 -2.32
C LYS A 47 22.94 -13.09 -3.81
N LYS A 48 22.51 -14.27 -4.26
CA LYS A 48 22.08 -14.49 -5.66
C LYS A 48 20.96 -13.53 -6.06
N TRP A 49 19.96 -13.31 -5.21
CA TRP A 49 18.85 -12.39 -5.50
C TRP A 49 19.29 -10.92 -5.51
N ILE A 50 20.18 -10.52 -4.60
CA ILE A 50 20.74 -9.16 -4.58
C ILE A 50 21.51 -8.88 -5.87
N GLU A 51 22.42 -9.77 -6.26
CA GLU A 51 23.24 -9.63 -7.46
C GLU A 51 22.39 -9.63 -8.73
N LYS A 52 21.46 -10.58 -8.85
CA LYS A 52 20.52 -10.64 -9.98
C LYS A 52 19.69 -9.36 -10.09
N THR A 53 19.17 -8.86 -8.97
CA THR A 53 18.40 -7.61 -8.94
C THR A 53 19.26 -6.43 -9.38
N GLY A 54 20.50 -6.33 -8.89
CA GLY A 54 21.43 -5.27 -9.29
C GLY A 54 21.74 -5.28 -10.79
N LEU A 55 21.97 -6.47 -11.35
CA LEU A 55 22.21 -6.66 -12.78
C LEU A 55 20.99 -6.21 -13.61
N LEU A 56 19.79 -6.70 -13.27
CA LEU A 56 18.56 -6.39 -14.02
C LEU A 56 18.15 -4.91 -13.92
N ARG A 57 18.47 -4.25 -12.80
CA ARG A 57 18.22 -2.81 -12.62
C ARG A 57 19.24 -1.91 -13.33
N GLY A 58 20.35 -2.46 -13.83
CA GLY A 58 21.48 -1.70 -14.38
C GLY A 58 22.32 -0.98 -13.31
N ARG A 59 21.99 -1.14 -12.03
CA ARG A 59 22.76 -0.64 -10.88
C ARG A 59 22.37 -1.38 -9.59
N PRO A 60 23.27 -1.49 -8.59
CA PRO A 60 22.94 -2.07 -7.30
C PRO A 60 21.77 -1.38 -6.56
N LEU A 61 21.14 -2.12 -5.66
CA LEU A 61 20.22 -1.56 -4.66
C LEU A 61 20.98 -0.60 -3.73
N HIS A 62 20.29 0.42 -3.20
CA HIS A 62 20.90 1.34 -2.24
C HIS A 62 21.34 0.60 -0.96
N TYR A 63 20.46 -0.26 -0.44
CA TYR A 63 20.81 -1.27 0.56
C TYR A 63 20.84 -2.63 -0.12
N PRO A 64 21.92 -3.42 0.05
CA PRO A 64 22.06 -4.71 -0.63
C PRO A 64 21.26 -5.80 0.10
N TYR A 65 19.93 -5.71 0.08
CA TYR A 65 19.05 -6.75 0.61
C TYR A 65 17.81 -6.97 -0.25
N ILE A 66 17.19 -8.14 -0.14
CA ILE A 66 15.89 -8.48 -0.72
C ILE A 66 15.01 -9.05 0.38
N GLY A 67 13.77 -8.57 0.49
CA GLY A 67 12.79 -9.06 1.47
C GLY A 67 12.07 -10.31 0.98
N THR A 68 11.68 -11.20 1.91
CA THR A 68 10.85 -12.38 1.61
C THR A 68 9.38 -12.03 1.37
N GLY A 69 8.98 -10.81 1.77
CA GLY A 69 7.59 -10.36 1.81
C GLY A 69 6.92 -10.59 3.18
N ALA A 70 7.57 -11.32 4.09
CA ALA A 70 7.11 -11.48 5.46
C ALA A 70 7.60 -10.33 6.35
N GLY A 71 6.77 -9.96 7.32
CA GLY A 71 7.09 -8.88 8.26
C GLY A 71 6.12 -8.82 9.43
N ARG A 72 6.60 -8.30 10.57
CA ARG A 72 5.82 -8.19 11.80
C ARG A 72 6.18 -6.90 12.55
N GLY A 73 5.22 -5.99 12.67
CA GLY A 73 5.46 -4.72 13.34
C GLY A 73 6.58 -3.95 12.63
N PRO A 74 7.68 -3.58 13.29
CA PRO A 74 8.78 -2.87 12.63
C PRO A 74 9.79 -3.81 11.96
N TYR A 75 9.57 -5.13 11.97
CA TYR A 75 10.54 -6.11 11.48
C TYR A 75 10.22 -6.59 10.07
N VAL A 76 11.27 -6.75 9.26
CA VAL A 76 11.21 -7.32 7.90
C VAL A 76 12.16 -8.50 7.79
N GLU A 77 11.69 -9.60 7.21
CA GLU A 77 12.51 -10.76 6.92
C GLU A 77 13.11 -10.67 5.51
N LEU A 78 14.35 -11.12 5.37
CA LEU A 78 15.13 -11.04 4.14
C LEU A 78 15.47 -12.43 3.59
N GLU A 79 15.78 -12.49 2.28
CA GLU A 79 16.11 -13.72 1.55
C GLU A 79 17.38 -14.44 2.04
N ASP A 80 18.19 -13.78 2.88
CA ASP A 80 19.34 -14.38 3.57
C ASP A 80 18.97 -14.97 4.96
N GLY A 81 17.69 -15.01 5.30
CA GLY A 81 17.16 -15.47 6.59
C GLY A 81 17.29 -14.43 7.72
N SER A 82 17.94 -13.29 7.46
CA SER A 82 18.09 -12.24 8.48
C SER A 82 16.79 -11.45 8.66
N VAL A 83 16.63 -10.86 9.83
CA VAL A 83 15.50 -9.97 10.15
C VAL A 83 16.06 -8.61 10.54
N LYS A 84 15.55 -7.56 9.89
CA LYS A 84 15.98 -6.18 10.11
C LYS A 84 14.87 -5.36 10.74
N LEU A 85 15.28 -4.36 11.53
CA LEU A 85 14.39 -3.30 12.01
C LEU A 85 14.25 -2.23 10.92
N ASP A 86 13.05 -2.01 10.42
CA ASP A 86 12.74 -1.00 9.41
C ASP A 86 12.62 0.39 10.05
N LEU A 87 13.73 1.13 10.05
CA LEU A 87 13.78 2.53 10.52
C LEU A 87 13.43 3.55 9.43
N ILE A 88 13.14 3.12 8.20
CA ILE A 88 12.69 4.00 7.11
C ILE A 88 11.18 3.97 6.92
N ASN A 89 10.51 3.00 7.55
CA ASN A 89 9.06 2.82 7.52
C ASN A 89 8.48 2.72 6.10
N GLY A 90 9.18 2.02 5.21
CA GLY A 90 8.84 1.99 3.77
C GLY A 90 8.82 3.38 3.12
N ILE A 91 9.74 4.27 3.50
CA ILE A 91 9.76 5.69 3.10
C ILE A 91 8.50 6.42 3.62
N GLY A 92 8.16 6.15 4.89
CA GLY A 92 7.04 6.78 5.61
C GLY A 92 5.65 6.25 5.29
N ILE A 93 5.53 5.14 4.54
CA ILE A 93 4.23 4.58 4.12
C ILE A 93 3.68 3.55 5.10
N HIS A 94 4.52 2.73 5.73
CA HIS A 94 4.08 1.62 6.59
C HIS A 94 3.67 2.07 8.00
N LEU A 95 2.85 3.12 8.12
CA LEU A 95 2.46 3.74 9.39
C LEU A 95 1.89 2.78 10.45
N PHE A 96 1.25 1.68 10.04
CA PHE A 96 0.72 0.65 10.94
C PHE A 96 1.70 -0.49 11.24
N GLY A 97 2.93 -0.40 10.75
CA GLY A 97 3.91 -1.49 10.70
C GLY A 97 3.60 -2.52 9.62
N HIS A 98 4.52 -3.47 9.47
CA HIS A 98 4.42 -4.62 8.58
C HIS A 98 3.45 -5.65 9.13
N GLY A 99 2.65 -6.24 8.23
CA GLY A 99 1.74 -7.34 8.57
C GLY A 99 0.51 -6.95 9.41
N HIS A 100 0.10 -5.68 9.41
CA HIS A 100 -1.06 -5.25 10.21
C HIS A 100 -2.38 -5.90 9.72
N PRO A 101 -3.09 -6.70 10.55
CA PRO A 101 -4.22 -7.53 10.09
C PRO A 101 -5.33 -6.74 9.38
N ARG A 102 -5.69 -5.56 9.90
CA ARG A 102 -6.73 -4.72 9.29
C ARG A 102 -6.34 -4.17 7.91
N VAL A 103 -5.05 -3.92 7.69
CA VAL A 103 -4.54 -3.40 6.41
C VAL A 103 -4.53 -4.53 5.38
N MET A 104 -4.06 -5.72 5.76
CA MET A 104 -4.12 -6.91 4.89
C MET A 104 -5.56 -7.25 4.50
N ALA A 105 -6.49 -7.25 5.46
CA ALA A 105 -7.91 -7.49 5.19
C ALA A 105 -8.49 -6.48 4.19
N ALA A 106 -8.20 -5.19 4.36
CA ALA A 106 -8.65 -4.14 3.45
C ALA A 106 -8.04 -4.28 2.04
N ALA A 107 -6.75 -4.64 1.94
CA ALA A 107 -6.08 -4.87 0.67
C ALA A 107 -6.67 -6.05 -0.11
N VAL A 108 -6.86 -7.21 0.56
CA VAL A 108 -7.51 -8.37 -0.05
C VAL A 108 -8.94 -8.01 -0.45
N ARG A 109 -9.68 -7.32 0.42
CA ARG A 109 -11.06 -6.89 0.10
C ARG A 109 -11.12 -5.97 -1.11
N GLY A 110 -10.21 -5.01 -1.22
CA GLY A 110 -10.11 -4.12 -2.38
C GLY A 110 -9.78 -4.87 -3.67
N ALA A 111 -8.93 -5.90 -3.59
CA ALA A 111 -8.56 -6.74 -4.73
C ALA A 111 -9.69 -7.67 -5.21
N LEU A 112 -10.75 -7.87 -4.41
CA LEU A 112 -11.92 -8.64 -4.80
C LEU A 112 -12.95 -7.82 -5.62
N SER A 113 -12.86 -6.49 -5.61
CA SER A 113 -13.66 -5.67 -6.51
C SER A 113 -13.21 -5.93 -7.96
N ASP A 114 -14.14 -6.08 -8.90
CA ASP A 114 -13.79 -6.25 -10.32
C ASP A 114 -13.55 -4.88 -11.02
N ILE A 115 -14.27 -3.85 -10.57
CA ILE A 115 -14.12 -2.46 -11.05
C ILE A 115 -12.99 -1.77 -10.26
N ILE A 116 -11.75 -2.22 -10.49
CA ILE A 116 -10.57 -1.71 -9.78
C ILE A 116 -9.97 -0.44 -10.40
N VAL A 117 -10.15 -0.24 -11.71
CA VAL A 117 -9.66 0.96 -12.39
C VAL A 117 -10.70 2.05 -12.22
N GLN A 118 -10.48 2.90 -11.22
CA GLN A 118 -11.40 3.98 -10.90
C GLN A 118 -10.81 5.35 -11.26
N GLY A 119 -11.70 6.24 -11.64
CA GLY A 119 -11.38 7.62 -11.97
C GLY A 119 -12.62 8.48 -12.07
N ASN A 120 -12.51 9.60 -12.77
CA ASN A 120 -13.63 10.52 -12.97
C ASN A 120 -14.71 9.97 -13.91
N LEU A 121 -14.40 8.98 -14.76
CA LEU A 121 -15.35 8.39 -15.70
C LEU A 121 -16.14 7.24 -15.08
N GLU A 122 -15.53 6.47 -14.18
CA GLU A 122 -16.12 5.29 -13.56
C GLU A 122 -15.64 5.16 -12.10
N PRO A 123 -16.25 5.91 -11.15
CA PRO A 123 -15.97 5.76 -9.73
C PRO A 123 -16.90 4.73 -9.08
N ASN A 124 -16.38 3.97 -8.11
CA ASN A 124 -17.21 3.17 -7.21
C ASN A 124 -17.57 3.97 -5.94
N ARG A 125 -18.38 3.36 -5.08
CA ARG A 125 -18.85 3.96 -3.82
C ARG A 125 -17.70 4.37 -2.89
N GLU A 126 -16.64 3.59 -2.81
CA GLU A 126 -15.46 3.84 -1.99
C GLU A 126 -14.71 5.11 -2.40
N TYR A 127 -14.74 5.49 -3.68
CA TYR A 127 -14.18 6.77 -4.15
C TYR A 127 -14.84 7.94 -3.42
N GLY A 128 -16.18 7.90 -3.35
CA GLY A 128 -16.98 8.89 -2.62
C GLY A 128 -16.70 8.85 -1.11
N MET A 129 -16.69 7.66 -0.51
CA MET A 129 -16.46 7.48 0.94
C MET A 129 -15.08 8.00 1.39
N VAL A 130 -14.02 7.68 0.64
CA VAL A 130 -12.66 8.17 0.93
C VAL A 130 -12.59 9.68 0.73
N THR A 131 -13.15 10.20 -0.36
CA THR A 131 -13.17 11.64 -0.66
C THR A 131 -13.89 12.42 0.44
N GLU A 132 -15.07 11.96 0.87
CA GLU A 132 -15.82 12.55 1.97
C GLU A 132 -14.98 12.56 3.26
N LYS A 133 -14.37 11.43 3.61
CA LYS A 133 -13.55 11.33 4.82
C LYS A 133 -12.35 12.28 4.78
N LEU A 134 -11.68 12.41 3.63
CA LEU A 134 -10.55 13.31 3.45
C LEU A 134 -10.96 14.77 3.60
N VAL A 135 -12.05 15.19 2.95
CA VAL A 135 -12.56 16.57 3.06
C VAL A 135 -12.99 16.88 4.49
N GLN A 136 -13.68 15.97 5.16
CA GLN A 136 -14.08 16.13 6.56
C GLN A 136 -12.86 16.31 7.49
N LEU A 137 -11.79 15.54 7.29
CA LEU A 137 -10.58 15.63 8.11
C LEU A 137 -9.79 16.92 7.82
N ALA A 138 -9.55 17.22 6.54
CA ALA A 138 -8.79 18.40 6.12
C ALA A 138 -9.52 19.71 6.45
N GLY A 139 -10.86 19.72 6.36
CA GLY A 139 -11.69 20.88 6.64
C GLY A 139 -11.73 21.30 8.12
N ARG A 140 -11.32 20.43 9.06
CA ARG A 140 -11.30 20.77 10.50
C ARG A 140 -10.45 21.99 10.83
N ASN A 141 -9.33 22.15 10.11
CA ASN A 141 -8.34 23.20 10.36
C ASN A 141 -7.97 23.96 9.08
N SER A 142 -8.84 23.94 8.04
CA SER A 142 -8.56 24.63 6.77
C SER A 142 -9.84 25.02 6.04
N ARG A 143 -9.69 25.77 4.94
CA ARG A 143 -10.80 26.12 4.02
C ARG A 143 -11.02 25.08 2.91
N LEU A 144 -10.37 23.92 2.98
CA LEU A 144 -10.46 22.90 1.95
C LEU A 144 -11.85 22.24 1.98
N LYS A 145 -12.54 22.28 0.83
CA LYS A 145 -13.91 21.74 0.64
C LYS A 145 -14.00 20.64 -0.42
N HIS A 146 -12.90 20.40 -1.14
CA HIS A 146 -12.83 19.46 -2.25
C HIS A 146 -11.53 18.67 -2.14
N ALA A 147 -11.53 17.45 -2.66
CA ALA A 147 -10.35 16.62 -2.78
C ALA A 147 -10.29 16.02 -4.19
N TRP A 148 -9.07 15.77 -4.65
CA TRP A 148 -8.79 15.08 -5.91
C TRP A 148 -7.85 13.92 -5.60
N LEU A 149 -8.24 12.70 -5.97
CA LEU A 149 -7.42 11.51 -5.72
C LEU A 149 -6.35 11.36 -6.81
N ALA A 150 -5.15 11.00 -6.41
CA ALA A 150 -4.02 10.69 -7.29
C ALA A 150 -3.30 9.45 -6.76
N THR A 151 -2.69 8.66 -7.65
CA THR A 151 -2.04 7.40 -7.25
C THR A 151 -0.63 7.59 -6.68
N CYS A 152 -0.02 8.78 -6.85
CA CYS A 152 1.28 9.10 -6.27
C CYS A 152 1.41 10.60 -5.94
N GLY A 153 2.37 10.93 -5.07
CA GLY A 153 2.64 12.30 -4.65
C GLY A 153 3.05 13.23 -5.80
N THR A 154 3.79 12.73 -6.79
CA THR A 154 4.17 13.52 -7.98
C THR A 154 2.94 14.00 -8.75
N MET A 155 1.99 13.11 -9.03
CA MET A 155 0.76 13.50 -9.72
C MET A 155 -0.12 14.42 -8.87
N ALA A 156 -0.13 14.24 -7.55
CA ALA A 156 -0.84 15.16 -6.67
C ALA A 156 -0.27 16.59 -6.77
N ASN A 157 1.07 16.72 -6.76
CA ASN A 157 1.74 18.02 -6.90
C ASN A 157 1.54 18.64 -8.28
N GLU A 158 1.65 17.86 -9.36
CA GLU A 158 1.38 18.33 -10.73
C GLU A 158 -0.07 18.83 -10.88
N ASN A 159 -1.04 18.07 -10.38
CA ASN A 159 -2.45 18.51 -10.42
C ASN A 159 -2.68 19.76 -9.57
N ALA A 160 -2.09 19.84 -8.37
CA ALA A 160 -2.18 21.04 -7.54
C ALA A 160 -1.63 22.28 -8.25
N LEU A 161 -0.48 22.16 -8.91
CA LEU A 161 0.11 23.24 -9.70
C LEU A 161 -0.80 23.63 -10.88
N LYS A 162 -1.35 22.65 -11.60
CA LYS A 162 -2.30 22.91 -12.70
C LYS A 162 -3.56 23.63 -12.22
N ILE A 163 -4.13 23.24 -11.08
CA ILE A 163 -5.30 23.89 -10.48
C ILE A 163 -4.96 25.34 -10.08
N ALA A 164 -3.80 25.56 -9.46
CA ALA A 164 -3.35 26.91 -9.11
C ALA A 164 -3.18 27.78 -10.36
N ARG A 165 -2.51 27.28 -11.40
CA ARG A 165 -2.35 27.99 -12.68
C ARG A 165 -3.68 28.25 -13.36
N GLN A 166 -4.58 27.28 -13.40
CA GLN A 166 -5.92 27.47 -13.98
C GLN A 166 -6.70 28.58 -13.30
N LYS A 167 -6.53 28.74 -11.98
CA LYS A 167 -7.19 29.83 -11.23
C LYS A 167 -6.58 31.21 -11.49
N HIS A 168 -5.25 31.29 -11.61
CA HIS A 168 -4.54 32.57 -11.68
C HIS A 168 -4.16 33.03 -13.08
N SER A 169 -3.96 32.09 -14.01
CA SER A 169 -3.52 32.31 -15.39
C SER A 169 -4.05 31.18 -16.27
N PRO A 170 -5.39 31.06 -16.42
CA PRO A 170 -5.98 30.01 -17.25
C PRO A 170 -5.48 30.12 -18.68
N ALA A 171 -5.33 28.97 -19.34
CA ALA A 171 -5.10 28.95 -20.77
C ALA A 171 -6.22 29.73 -21.46
N ARG A 172 -5.85 30.72 -22.26
CA ARG A 172 -6.79 31.40 -23.16
C ARG A 172 -6.79 30.59 -24.45
N MET A 173 -7.98 30.23 -24.93
CA MET A 173 -8.11 29.74 -26.30
C MET A 173 -7.54 30.84 -27.20
N ILE A 174 -6.46 30.53 -27.92
CA ILE A 174 -5.95 31.38 -29.01
C ILE A 174 -6.69 30.94 -30.27
#